data_AF-A0A0L6W3C3-F1
#
_entry.id   AF-A0A0L6W3C3-F1
#
_cell.length_a   1.000
_cell.length_b   1.000
_cell.length_c   1.000
_cell.angle_alpha   90.00
_cell.angle_beta   90.00
_cell.angle_gamma   90.00
#
_symmetry.space_group_name_H-M   'P 1'
#
loop_
_entity.id
_entity.type
_entity.pdbx_description
1 polymer ?
#
loop_
_entity_poly.entity_id
_entity_poly.type
_entity_poly.pdbx_seq_one_letter_code
_entity_poly.pdbx_strand_id
1 'polypeptide(L)'
;MGGKLRNRKTLLNIMVFISFIIYLFCADYIFDDLLKVEGESRIERVNIVPRETDDIKYSIDEINSIQVKWKEIMQVRGWAFTKSGNTQDSIIRIVLKSKENTYISETTSESRPEVSVKFGDSNFDLDKSGFVSLIDESAIKNGKYNIGIIIENGVLKSFIFTNRFVTKTNKILYNRLISVEQKFEVPEETKRISLNVERVQETSDMGNKFIEIEGWAFGEAQNTDNQQVYVVLKSDNGTYIYDTVSRKRPDVTNCYKRLKLNLDNSGFLAAIPKDELKRGKYEIGIYIKKDDVELLQYSGKTVTI
;
A
#
# COMPACT_ATOMS: atom_id res chain seq x y z
N MET A 1 -55.26 36.48 34.34
CA MET A 1 -54.07 35.65 34.66
C MET A 1 -53.55 34.76 33.50
N GLY A 2 -54.34 34.47 32.45
CA GLY A 2 -53.90 33.58 31.35
C GLY A 2 -52.81 34.10 30.41
N GLY A 3 -52.66 35.43 30.24
CA GLY A 3 -51.65 36.00 29.33
C GLY A 3 -50.19 35.78 29.77
N LYS A 4 -49.94 35.72 31.08
CA LYS A 4 -48.57 35.57 31.63
C LYS A 4 -48.03 34.15 31.48
N LEU A 5 -48.91 33.15 31.45
CA LEU A 5 -48.56 31.74 31.21
C LEU A 5 -48.25 31.46 29.72
N ARG A 6 -48.94 32.14 28.79
CA ARG A 6 -48.72 31.99 27.35
C ARG A 6 -47.33 32.49 26.93
N ASN A 7 -46.87 33.62 27.48
CA ASN A 7 -45.56 34.19 27.17
C ASN A 7 -44.38 33.32 27.65
N ARG A 8 -44.55 32.56 28.75
CA ARG A 8 -43.51 31.65 29.26
C ARG A 8 -43.27 30.45 28.33
N LYS A 9 -44.32 29.89 27.75
CA LYS A 9 -44.21 28.77 26.80
C LYS A 9 -43.51 29.19 25.51
N THR A 10 -43.85 30.38 24.99
CA THR A 10 -43.20 30.91 23.78
C THR A 10 -41.72 31.19 24.03
N LEU A 11 -41.36 31.78 25.18
CA LEU A 11 -39.96 32.03 25.53
C LEU A 11 -39.14 30.74 25.64
N LEU A 12 -39.70 29.68 26.26
CA LEU A 12 -39.04 28.38 26.37
C LEU A 12 -38.76 27.77 24.99
N ASN A 13 -39.76 27.80 24.10
CA ASN A 13 -39.60 27.29 22.73
C ASN A 13 -38.52 28.07 21.96
N ILE A 14 -38.48 29.40 22.12
CA ILE A 14 -37.44 30.24 21.52
C ILE A 14 -36.06 29.87 22.06
N MET A 15 -35.91 29.65 23.36
CA MET A 15 -34.63 29.25 23.95
C MET A 15 -34.15 27.88 23.47
N VAL A 16 -35.05 26.90 23.39
CA VAL A 16 -34.72 25.57 22.84
C VAL A 16 -34.30 25.67 21.38
N PHE A 17 -35.01 26.48 20.59
CA PHE A 17 -34.68 26.69 19.18
C PHE A 17 -33.33 27.39 18.99
N ILE A 18 -33.04 28.44 19.79
CA ILE A 18 -31.73 29.12 19.78
C ILE A 18 -30.61 28.16 20.20
N SER A 19 -30.83 27.36 21.26
CA SER A 19 -29.87 26.35 21.71
C SER A 19 -29.58 25.32 20.61
N PHE A 20 -30.61 24.85 19.91
CA PHE A 20 -30.47 23.93 18.79
C PHE A 20 -29.71 24.56 17.62
N ILE A 21 -29.98 25.83 17.29
CA ILE A 21 -29.23 26.56 16.26
C ILE A 21 -27.75 26.70 16.66
N ILE A 22 -27.46 27.08 17.90
CA ILE A 22 -26.07 27.17 18.40
C ILE A 22 -25.41 25.79 18.31
N TYR A 23 -26.10 24.72 18.71
CA TYR A 23 -25.60 23.36 18.56
C TYR A 23 -25.27 23.04 17.11
N LEU A 24 -26.15 23.35 16.14
CA LEU A 24 -25.86 23.10 14.72
C LEU A 24 -24.64 23.88 14.22
N PHE A 25 -24.46 25.14 14.66
CA PHE A 25 -23.28 25.93 14.28
C PHE A 25 -22.00 25.44 14.96
N CYS A 26 -22.09 24.91 16.18
CA CYS A 26 -20.94 24.37 16.91
C CYS A 26 -20.71 22.88 16.63
N ALA A 27 -21.65 22.18 16.00
CA ALA A 27 -21.60 20.74 15.80
C ALA A 27 -20.33 20.35 15.07
N ASP A 28 -20.04 20.99 13.94
CA ASP A 28 -18.85 20.68 13.15
C ASP A 28 -17.56 20.90 13.95
N TYR A 29 -17.45 21.97 14.73
CA TYR A 29 -16.29 22.20 15.59
C TYR A 29 -16.17 21.18 16.73
N ILE A 30 -17.29 20.90 17.42
CA ILE A 30 -17.34 19.91 18.50
C ILE A 30 -17.00 18.55 17.94
N PHE A 31 -17.52 18.19 16.77
CA PHE A 31 -17.18 16.95 16.11
C PHE A 31 -15.71 16.95 15.66
N ASP A 32 -15.18 17.99 15.04
CA ASP A 32 -13.77 18.01 14.64
C ASP A 32 -12.80 17.90 15.84
N ASP A 33 -13.11 18.51 16.98
CA ASP A 33 -12.25 18.47 18.16
C ASP A 33 -12.44 17.19 18.99
N LEU A 34 -13.69 16.80 19.22
CA LEU A 34 -14.02 15.60 19.99
C LEU A 34 -13.71 14.32 19.19
N LEU A 35 -13.83 14.40 17.86
CA LEU A 35 -13.60 13.27 16.96
C LEU A 35 -12.16 13.09 16.52
N LYS A 36 -11.25 14.05 16.80
CA LYS A 36 -9.81 13.82 16.60
C LYS A 36 -9.37 12.65 17.47
N VAL A 37 -8.72 11.69 16.83
CA VAL A 37 -7.98 10.66 17.54
C VAL A 37 -6.63 11.25 17.94
N GLU A 38 -6.26 11.07 19.21
CA GLU A 38 -4.95 11.53 19.66
C GLU A 38 -3.86 10.78 18.89
N GLY A 39 -2.95 11.53 18.26
CA GLY A 39 -1.93 10.97 17.37
C GLY A 39 -2.43 10.59 15.98
N GLU A 40 -3.67 10.92 15.60
CA GLU A 40 -4.15 10.77 14.22
C GLU A 40 -3.23 11.51 13.26
N SER A 41 -2.70 10.78 12.29
CA SER A 41 -1.79 11.33 11.30
C SER A 41 -2.54 12.28 10.37
N ARG A 42 -1.97 13.46 10.13
CA ARG A 42 -2.41 14.30 9.02
C ARG A 42 -2.08 13.60 7.71
N ILE A 43 -3.08 13.48 6.84
CA ILE A 43 -2.95 12.87 5.53
C ILE A 43 -3.14 13.93 4.44
N GLU A 44 -2.19 14.00 3.51
CA GLU A 44 -2.22 14.92 2.38
C GLU A 44 -2.23 14.13 1.07
N ARG A 45 -3.16 14.47 0.18
CA ARG A 45 -3.16 13.92 -1.17
C ARG A 45 -2.21 14.73 -2.05
N VAL A 46 -1.23 14.06 -2.67
CA VAL A 46 -0.22 14.69 -3.51
C VAL A 46 -0.20 14.08 -4.91
N ASN A 47 0.30 14.84 -5.88
CA ASN A 47 0.44 14.36 -7.27
C ASN A 47 1.82 13.78 -7.57
N ILE A 48 2.85 14.21 -6.84
CA ILE A 48 4.25 13.87 -7.10
C ILE A 48 4.92 13.53 -5.78
N VAL A 49 5.67 12.44 -5.78
CA VAL A 49 6.59 12.06 -4.71
C VAL A 49 8.02 12.26 -5.18
N PRO A 50 8.99 12.42 -4.26
CA PRO A 50 10.40 12.48 -4.63
C PRO A 50 10.83 11.26 -5.45
N ARG A 51 11.97 11.37 -6.12
CA ARG A 51 12.62 10.22 -6.75
C ARG A 51 13.12 9.28 -5.65
N GLU A 52 12.99 7.97 -5.89
CA GLU A 52 13.52 6.97 -4.96
C GLU A 52 15.04 7.07 -4.82
N THR A 53 15.53 6.81 -3.61
CA THR A 53 16.92 6.85 -3.19
C THR A 53 17.28 5.53 -2.50
N ASP A 54 18.49 5.02 -2.76
CA ASP A 54 18.95 3.73 -2.21
C ASP A 54 19.66 3.87 -0.85
N ASP A 55 19.43 4.98 -0.15
CA ASP A 55 20.12 5.35 1.09
C ASP A 55 19.30 5.09 2.36
N ILE A 56 18.06 4.60 2.25
CA ILE A 56 17.22 4.28 3.40
C ILE A 56 17.37 2.82 3.81
N LYS A 57 17.62 2.58 5.11
CA LYS A 57 17.41 1.27 5.77
C LYS A 57 16.10 1.34 6.55
N TYR A 58 15.29 0.29 6.49
CA TYR A 58 13.98 0.28 7.15
C TYR A 58 13.49 -1.14 7.50
N SER A 59 12.48 -1.18 8.36
CA SER A 59 11.56 -2.30 8.55
C SER A 59 10.14 -1.76 8.76
N ILE A 60 9.16 -2.44 8.19
CA ILE A 60 7.75 -2.28 8.57
C ILE A 60 7.40 -3.45 9.47
N ASP A 61 7.31 -3.17 10.76
CA ASP A 61 7.10 -4.18 11.78
C ASP A 61 5.64 -4.62 11.80
N GLU A 62 4.72 -3.67 11.68
CA GLU A 62 3.29 -3.92 11.78
C GLU A 62 2.48 -3.03 10.82
N ILE A 63 1.44 -3.63 10.23
CA ILE A 63 0.35 -2.95 9.55
C ILE A 63 -0.91 -3.64 10.02
N ASN A 64 -1.77 -2.92 10.71
CA ASN A 64 -3.04 -3.45 11.22
C ASN A 64 -4.15 -2.39 11.10
N SER A 65 -5.40 -2.85 11.14
CA SER A 65 -6.57 -1.99 11.29
C SER A 65 -6.99 -2.07 12.75
N ILE A 66 -7.10 -0.92 13.40
CA ILE A 66 -7.54 -0.80 14.79
C ILE A 66 -8.75 0.13 14.87
N GLN A 67 -9.65 -0.15 15.80
CA GLN A 67 -10.76 0.75 16.10
C GLN A 67 -10.34 1.71 17.22
N VAL A 68 -10.32 3.01 16.93
CA VAL A 68 -10.06 4.04 17.93
C VAL A 68 -11.29 4.94 18.06
N LYS A 69 -11.96 4.86 19.22
CA LYS A 69 -13.30 5.41 19.42
C LYS A 69 -14.28 4.80 18.39
N TRP A 70 -14.83 5.59 17.46
CA TRP A 70 -15.70 5.13 16.36
C TRP A 70 -14.99 5.10 15.00
N LYS A 71 -13.70 5.45 14.92
CA LYS A 71 -12.94 5.46 13.67
C LYS A 71 -12.20 4.15 13.45
N GLU A 72 -12.13 3.73 12.20
CA GLU A 72 -11.22 2.69 11.72
C GLU A 72 -9.91 3.35 11.30
N ILE A 73 -8.82 2.95 11.95
CA ILE A 73 -7.50 3.54 11.78
C ILE A 73 -6.56 2.44 11.27
N MET A 74 -5.91 2.69 10.14
CA MET A 74 -4.77 1.91 9.71
C MET A 74 -3.54 2.37 10.48
N GLN A 75 -3.02 1.52 11.36
CA GLN A 75 -1.76 1.76 12.04
C GLN A 75 -0.61 1.13 11.26
N VAL A 76 0.41 1.93 10.96
CA VAL A 76 1.67 1.50 10.33
C VAL A 76 2.81 1.80 11.30
N ARG A 77 3.51 0.76 11.73
CA ARG A 77 4.61 0.88 12.70
C ARG A 77 5.90 0.27 12.15
N GLY A 78 7.02 0.89 12.47
CA GLY A 78 8.32 0.40 12.04
C GLY A 78 9.47 1.27 12.49
N TRP A 79 10.58 1.15 11.77
CA TRP A 79 11.74 2.02 11.91
C TRP A 79 12.36 2.30 10.55
N ALA A 80 12.95 3.48 10.39
CA ALA A 80 13.68 3.84 9.19
C ALA A 80 14.76 4.90 9.48
N PHE A 81 15.87 4.84 8.75
CA PHE A 81 16.94 5.83 8.82
C PHE A 81 17.76 5.86 7.52
N THR A 82 18.42 6.99 7.26
CA THR A 82 19.34 7.15 6.12
C THR A 82 20.74 6.64 6.47
N LYS A 83 21.46 6.06 5.52
CA LYS A 83 22.85 5.56 5.69
C LYS A 83 23.86 6.63 6.09
N SER A 84 23.55 7.91 5.89
CA SER A 84 24.46 9.04 6.02
C SER A 84 24.20 9.97 7.21
N GLY A 85 23.22 9.68 8.09
CA GLY A 85 22.77 10.67 9.07
C GLY A 85 22.22 10.11 10.38
N ASN A 86 22.29 10.95 11.41
CA ASN A 86 21.62 10.78 12.71
C ASN A 86 20.09 10.99 12.54
N THR A 87 19.26 10.29 13.32
CA THR A 87 17.80 10.36 13.24
C THR A 87 17.16 11.39 14.17
N GLN A 88 17.94 12.06 15.03
CA GLN A 88 17.41 12.93 16.09
C GLN A 88 16.52 14.07 15.57
N ASP A 89 16.83 14.61 14.39
CA ASP A 89 16.06 15.67 13.72
C ASP A 89 15.30 15.17 12.48
N SER A 90 15.22 13.85 12.29
CA SER A 90 14.60 13.27 11.10
C SER A 90 13.08 13.21 11.23
N ILE A 91 12.39 13.71 10.20
CA ILE A 91 10.93 13.58 10.05
C ILE A 91 10.66 12.39 9.13
N ILE A 92 9.99 11.37 9.65
CA ILE A 92 9.57 10.21 8.88
C ILE A 92 8.11 10.41 8.44
N ARG A 93 7.81 10.11 7.17
CA ARG A 93 6.43 10.10 6.65
C ARG A 93 6.15 8.81 5.90
N ILE A 94 4.90 8.36 5.98
CA ILE A 94 4.41 7.19 5.23
C ILE A 94 3.76 7.65 3.94
N VAL A 95 4.11 6.99 2.84
CA VAL A 95 3.51 7.21 1.53
C VAL A 95 2.61 6.03 1.19
N LEU A 96 1.37 6.29 0.84
CA LEU A 96 0.48 5.30 0.24
C LEU A 96 0.30 5.66 -1.24
N LYS A 97 0.93 4.91 -2.14
CA LYS A 97 0.82 5.16 -3.59
C LYS A 97 0.05 4.05 -4.29
N SER A 98 -1.05 4.43 -4.92
CA SER A 98 -1.78 3.63 -5.90
C SER A 98 -1.57 4.19 -7.32
N LYS A 99 -2.24 3.61 -8.32
CA LYS A 99 -2.25 4.12 -9.69
C LYS A 99 -2.83 5.54 -9.79
N GLU A 100 -3.84 5.86 -9.00
CA GLU A 100 -4.64 7.09 -9.15
C GLU A 100 -4.51 8.07 -7.96
N ASN A 101 -4.04 7.57 -6.83
CA ASN A 101 -3.99 8.32 -5.58
C ASN A 101 -2.66 8.11 -4.90
N THR A 102 -2.05 9.21 -4.48
CA THR A 102 -0.89 9.20 -3.58
C THR A 102 -1.22 10.01 -2.35
N TYR A 103 -1.00 9.41 -1.18
CA TYR A 103 -1.18 10.04 0.11
C TYR A 103 0.15 10.06 0.86
N ILE A 104 0.42 11.16 1.55
CA ILE A 104 1.52 11.28 2.51
C ILE A 104 0.91 11.47 3.89
N SER A 105 1.39 10.70 4.85
CA SER A 105 0.92 10.70 6.21
C SER A 105 2.06 11.03 7.17
N GLU A 106 1.83 11.95 8.09
CA GLU A 106 2.76 12.26 9.18
C GLU A 106 2.92 11.07 10.14
N THR A 107 4.08 10.97 10.78
CA THR A 107 4.32 9.95 11.82
C THR A 107 4.72 10.58 13.14
N THR A 108 4.45 9.85 14.22
CA THR A 108 4.98 10.14 15.55
C THR A 108 6.24 9.31 15.75
N SER A 109 7.32 9.94 16.21
CA SER A 109 8.58 9.25 16.49
C SER A 109 8.45 8.32 17.72
N GLU A 110 9.01 7.13 17.62
CA GLU A 110 9.13 6.18 18.71
C GLU A 110 10.60 5.85 19.01
N SER A 111 10.89 5.57 20.29
CA SER A 111 12.23 5.17 20.71
C SER A 111 12.52 3.72 20.30
N ARG A 112 13.65 3.47 19.64
CA ARG A 112 14.11 2.16 19.12
C ARG A 112 15.60 1.94 19.42
N PRO A 113 16.01 1.88 20.70
CA PRO A 113 17.41 1.73 21.07
C PRO A 113 18.05 0.45 20.53
N GLU A 114 17.26 -0.59 20.27
CA GLU A 114 17.75 -1.82 19.66
C GLU A 114 18.19 -1.63 18.19
N VAL A 115 17.65 -0.64 17.48
CA VAL A 115 18.08 -0.28 16.13
C VAL A 115 19.47 0.36 16.19
N SER A 116 19.72 1.23 17.17
CA SER A 116 21.05 1.81 17.46
C SER A 116 22.06 0.72 17.82
N VAL A 117 21.69 -0.24 18.67
CA VAL A 117 22.62 -1.34 19.03
C VAL A 117 22.97 -2.20 17.81
N LYS A 118 22.01 -2.44 16.91
CA LYS A 118 22.21 -3.32 15.75
C LYS A 118 22.92 -2.65 14.58
N PHE A 119 22.66 -1.36 14.35
CA PHE A 119 23.10 -0.65 13.15
C PHE A 119 23.88 0.63 13.43
N GLY A 120 23.98 1.05 14.68
CA GLY A 120 24.85 2.12 15.12
C GLY A 120 26.29 1.67 14.96
N ASP A 121 26.85 1.91 13.78
CA ASP A 121 28.27 2.25 13.71
C ASP A 121 28.47 3.41 14.70
N SER A 122 29.61 3.43 15.41
CA SER A 122 29.86 4.13 16.69
C SER A 122 29.54 5.64 16.76
N ASN A 123 29.06 6.27 15.68
CA ASN A 123 28.85 7.69 15.54
C ASN A 123 27.40 8.13 15.25
N PHE A 124 26.42 7.21 15.12
CA PHE A 124 25.03 7.57 14.86
C PHE A 124 24.11 7.17 16.02
N ASP A 125 23.37 8.14 16.55
CA ASP A 125 22.21 7.87 17.39
C ASP A 125 21.01 7.55 16.48
N LEU A 126 20.48 6.32 16.60
CA LEU A 126 19.33 5.85 15.85
C LEU A 126 18.12 5.62 16.77
N ASP A 127 18.15 6.09 18.02
CA ASP A 127 17.11 5.81 19.00
C ASP A 127 15.78 6.41 18.56
N LYS A 128 15.78 7.48 17.76
CA LYS A 128 14.57 8.11 17.21
C LYS A 128 14.17 7.61 15.82
N SER A 129 14.74 6.50 15.36
CA SER A 129 14.42 5.90 14.05
C SER A 129 13.03 5.25 13.98
N GLY A 130 12.38 5.02 15.13
CA GLY A 130 11.05 4.43 15.18
C GLY A 130 9.97 5.39 14.74
N PHE A 131 8.91 4.85 14.16
CA PHE A 131 7.73 5.63 13.79
C PHE A 131 6.44 4.84 13.97
N VAL A 132 5.36 5.59 14.22
CA VAL A 132 3.97 5.14 14.12
C VAL A 132 3.19 6.15 13.29
N SER A 133 2.43 5.65 12.32
CA SER A 133 1.42 6.42 11.60
C SER A 133 0.04 5.87 11.92
N LEU A 134 -0.92 6.74 12.28
CA LEU A 134 -2.31 6.39 12.55
C LEU A 134 -3.19 7.04 11.47
N ILE A 135 -3.45 6.31 10.40
CA ILE A 135 -4.11 6.85 9.22
C ILE A 135 -5.61 6.54 9.27
N ASP A 136 -6.45 7.58 9.25
CA ASP A 136 -7.90 7.40 9.12
C ASP A 136 -8.21 6.69 7.81
N GLU A 137 -8.77 5.48 7.92
CA GLU A 137 -9.05 4.68 6.75
C GLU A 137 -10.01 5.42 5.82
N SER A 138 -11.02 6.11 6.36
CA SER A 138 -12.04 6.82 5.58
C SER A 138 -11.46 7.91 4.65
N ALA A 139 -10.29 8.45 4.98
CA ALA A 139 -9.59 9.45 4.16
C ALA A 139 -8.92 8.86 2.91
N ILE A 140 -8.70 7.55 2.87
CA ILE A 140 -8.07 6.85 1.74
C ILE A 140 -9.16 6.32 0.80
N LYS A 141 -9.00 6.54 -0.50
CA LYS A 141 -9.90 5.93 -1.52
C LYS A 141 -9.61 4.44 -1.69
N ASN A 142 -10.55 3.69 -2.25
CA ASN A 142 -10.28 2.30 -2.61
C ASN A 142 -9.11 2.20 -3.59
N GLY A 143 -8.35 1.12 -3.49
CA GLY A 143 -7.21 0.87 -4.34
C GLY A 143 -6.16 -0.02 -3.70
N LYS A 144 -5.13 -0.34 -4.49
CA LYS A 144 -3.94 -1.09 -4.08
C LYS A 144 -2.84 -0.08 -3.86
N TYR A 145 -2.31 0.00 -2.66
CA TYR A 145 -1.32 0.97 -2.26
C TYR A 145 0.00 0.28 -1.96
N ASN A 146 1.05 0.69 -2.64
CA ASN A 146 2.42 0.41 -2.23
C ASN A 146 2.80 1.39 -1.11
N ILE A 147 3.34 0.87 -0.02
CA ILE A 147 3.82 1.67 1.10
C ILE A 147 5.23 2.15 0.79
N GLY A 148 5.45 3.46 0.82
CA GLY A 148 6.77 4.09 0.78
C GLY A 148 7.09 4.83 2.08
N ILE A 149 8.36 5.18 2.24
CA ILE A 149 8.87 5.91 3.41
C ILE A 149 9.63 7.13 2.89
N ILE A 150 9.28 8.31 3.40
CA ILE A 150 10.06 9.54 3.22
C ILE A 150 10.80 9.82 4.53
N ILE A 151 12.08 10.19 4.43
CA ILE A 151 12.86 10.74 5.54
C ILE A 151 13.34 12.13 5.13
N GLU A 152 13.02 13.13 5.95
CA GLU A 152 13.49 14.51 5.81
C GLU A 152 14.41 14.85 6.98
N ASN A 153 15.64 15.28 6.70
CA ASN A 153 16.60 15.74 7.69
C ASN A 153 17.18 17.09 7.22
N GLY A 154 16.56 18.18 7.67
CA GLY A 154 16.85 19.53 7.19
C GLY A 154 16.60 19.67 5.68
N VAL A 155 17.68 19.81 4.90
CA VAL A 155 17.62 19.92 3.43
C VAL A 155 17.64 18.58 2.71
N LEU A 156 18.05 17.51 3.39
CA LEU A 156 18.14 16.18 2.79
C LEU A 156 16.77 15.51 2.82
N LYS A 157 16.35 15.01 1.66
CA LYS A 157 15.10 14.27 1.49
C LYS A 157 15.36 12.97 0.77
N SER A 158 15.11 11.87 1.44
CA SER A 158 15.26 10.51 0.94
C SER A 158 13.90 9.85 0.84
N PHE A 159 13.72 8.97 -0.14
CA PHE A 159 12.44 8.31 -0.39
C PHE A 159 12.65 6.89 -0.91
N ILE A 160 11.87 5.93 -0.45
CA ILE A 160 11.92 4.57 -0.98
C ILE A 160 10.55 3.91 -0.94
N PHE A 161 10.21 3.11 -1.96
CA PHE A 161 9.11 2.16 -1.83
C PHE A 161 9.52 0.90 -1.10
N THR A 162 8.66 0.45 -0.21
CA THR A 162 8.83 -0.83 0.45
C THR A 162 8.30 -1.98 -0.41
N ASN A 163 8.46 -3.22 0.06
CA ASN A 163 7.80 -4.38 -0.51
C ASN A 163 6.46 -4.70 0.20
N ARG A 164 5.86 -3.71 0.90
CA ARG A 164 4.60 -3.88 1.63
C ARG A 164 3.48 -3.18 0.89
N PHE A 165 2.33 -3.83 0.87
CA PHE A 165 1.14 -3.37 0.18
C PHE A 165 -0.06 -3.43 1.13
N VAL A 166 -1.00 -2.52 0.92
CA VAL A 166 -2.35 -2.60 1.50
C VAL A 166 -3.37 -2.48 0.37
N THR A 167 -4.49 -3.17 0.51
CA THR A 167 -5.59 -3.06 -0.44
C THR A 167 -6.83 -2.58 0.28
N LYS A 168 -7.29 -1.38 -0.07
CA LYS A 168 -8.53 -0.83 0.44
C LYS A 168 -9.68 -1.14 -0.51
N THR A 169 -10.71 -1.77 0.03
CA THR A 169 -12.02 -1.95 -0.60
C THR A 169 -13.07 -1.09 0.11
N ASN A 170 -14.30 -1.03 -0.41
CA ASN A 170 -15.39 -0.28 0.22
C ASN A 170 -15.68 -0.68 1.68
N LYS A 171 -15.26 -1.88 2.10
CA LYS A 171 -15.67 -2.47 3.38
C LYS A 171 -14.51 -2.83 4.29
N ILE A 172 -13.34 -3.12 3.71
CA ILE A 172 -12.23 -3.76 4.43
C ILE A 172 -10.92 -3.24 3.86
N LEU A 173 -9.99 -2.94 4.76
CA LEU A 173 -8.58 -2.76 4.45
C LEU A 173 -7.83 -4.07 4.72
N TYR A 174 -7.21 -4.59 3.67
CA TYR A 174 -6.35 -5.77 3.75
C TYR A 174 -4.89 -5.34 3.90
N ASN A 175 -4.17 -5.98 4.82
CA ASN A 175 -2.75 -5.68 5.07
C ASN A 175 -1.82 -6.40 4.07
N ARG A 176 -2.30 -6.49 2.83
CA ARG A 176 -1.65 -7.17 1.72
C ARG A 176 -2.18 -6.67 0.38
N LEU A 177 -1.47 -7.06 -0.67
CA LEU A 177 -2.00 -7.00 -2.03
C LEU A 177 -3.18 -7.97 -2.18
N ILE A 178 -4.20 -7.54 -2.92
CA ILE A 178 -5.21 -8.42 -3.52
C ILE A 178 -5.22 -8.18 -5.03
N SER A 179 -4.98 -9.24 -5.81
CA SER A 179 -5.11 -9.22 -7.25
C SER A 179 -6.59 -9.26 -7.66
N VAL A 180 -6.91 -8.56 -8.75
CA VAL A 180 -8.27 -8.46 -9.29
C VAL A 180 -8.30 -9.12 -10.66
N GLU A 181 -9.31 -9.96 -10.88
CA GLU A 181 -9.50 -10.61 -12.16
C GLU A 181 -9.74 -9.58 -13.28
N GLN A 182 -9.08 -9.78 -14.41
CA GLN A 182 -9.19 -8.99 -15.62
C GLN A 182 -9.90 -9.78 -16.71
N LYS A 183 -10.71 -9.09 -17.51
CA LYS A 183 -11.50 -9.69 -18.59
C LYS A 183 -11.01 -9.12 -19.93
N PHE A 184 -10.06 -9.81 -20.55
CA PHE A 184 -9.60 -9.54 -21.91
C PHE A 184 -9.03 -10.81 -22.54
N GLU A 185 -8.92 -10.85 -23.86
CA GLU A 185 -8.30 -11.96 -24.58
C GLU A 185 -6.77 -11.85 -24.50
N VAL A 186 -6.10 -12.99 -24.34
CA VAL A 186 -4.63 -13.08 -24.37
C VAL A 186 -4.18 -13.65 -25.71
N PRO A 187 -3.01 -13.22 -26.22
CA PRO A 187 -2.46 -13.75 -27.46
C PRO A 187 -2.06 -15.23 -27.31
N GLU A 188 -1.77 -15.89 -28.43
CA GLU A 188 -1.11 -17.19 -28.40
C GLU A 188 0.27 -17.12 -27.72
N GLU A 189 0.76 -18.26 -27.25
CA GLU A 189 2.07 -18.33 -26.61
C GLU A 189 3.18 -17.93 -27.58
N THR A 190 3.94 -16.90 -27.19
CA THR A 190 4.98 -16.28 -28.04
C THR A 190 6.36 -16.88 -27.84
N LYS A 191 6.63 -17.46 -26.66
CA LYS A 191 7.97 -17.94 -26.22
C LYS A 191 9.08 -16.88 -26.24
N ARG A 192 8.70 -15.61 -26.11
CA ARG A 192 9.60 -14.44 -26.13
C ARG A 192 9.71 -13.75 -24.76
N ILE A 193 9.41 -14.48 -23.70
CA ILE A 193 9.49 -13.99 -22.32
C ILE A 193 10.61 -14.75 -21.61
N SER A 194 11.56 -13.99 -21.07
CA SER A 194 12.44 -14.52 -20.02
C SER A 194 11.71 -14.41 -18.69
N LEU A 195 11.43 -15.55 -18.04
CA LEU A 195 10.67 -15.58 -16.79
C LEU A 195 11.20 -16.61 -15.81
N ASN A 196 10.90 -16.38 -14.53
CA ASN A 196 10.95 -17.39 -13.49
C ASN A 196 9.82 -17.16 -12.50
N VAL A 197 8.96 -18.16 -12.30
CA VAL A 197 7.98 -18.18 -11.20
C VAL A 197 8.71 -18.72 -9.98
N GLU A 198 9.17 -17.85 -9.09
CA GLU A 198 10.03 -18.23 -7.98
C GLU A 198 9.24 -18.91 -6.87
N ARG A 199 8.05 -18.38 -6.55
CA ARG A 199 7.25 -18.84 -5.42
C ARG A 199 5.77 -18.93 -5.79
N VAL A 200 5.17 -20.04 -5.36
CA VAL A 200 3.72 -20.28 -5.41
C VAL A 200 3.34 -20.84 -4.04
N GLN A 201 2.53 -20.11 -3.28
CA GLN A 201 2.16 -20.53 -1.92
C GLN A 201 0.71 -20.16 -1.60
N GLU A 202 0.04 -20.99 -0.79
CA GLU A 202 -1.22 -20.62 -0.16
C GLU A 202 -0.92 -19.80 1.11
N THR A 203 -1.65 -18.73 1.29
CA THR A 203 -1.59 -17.87 2.47
C THR A 203 -2.99 -17.53 2.92
N SER A 204 -3.13 -17.01 4.15
CA SER A 204 -4.41 -16.57 4.68
C SER A 204 -4.29 -15.19 5.29
N ASP A 205 -5.32 -14.37 5.11
CA ASP A 205 -5.46 -13.07 5.78
C ASP A 205 -6.93 -12.82 6.13
N MET A 206 -7.19 -12.46 7.38
CA MET A 206 -8.55 -12.29 7.92
C MET A 206 -9.49 -13.45 7.59
N GLY A 207 -9.00 -14.70 7.66
CA GLY A 207 -9.76 -15.91 7.34
C GLY A 207 -9.94 -16.21 5.85
N ASN A 208 -9.59 -15.28 4.95
CA ASN A 208 -9.63 -15.49 3.51
C ASN A 208 -8.35 -16.15 3.04
N LYS A 209 -8.45 -17.06 2.06
CA LYS A 209 -7.31 -17.78 1.50
C LYS A 209 -6.90 -17.18 0.17
N PHE A 210 -5.59 -17.07 -0.04
CA PHE A 210 -5.00 -16.49 -1.24
C PHE A 210 -3.92 -17.41 -1.78
N ILE A 211 -3.82 -17.46 -3.10
CA ILE A 211 -2.66 -17.99 -3.79
C ILE A 211 -1.72 -16.82 -4.11
N GLU A 212 -0.56 -16.81 -3.48
CA GLU A 212 0.51 -15.87 -3.83
C GLU A 212 1.42 -16.46 -4.90
N ILE A 213 1.63 -15.69 -5.96
CA ILE A 213 2.52 -16.04 -7.07
C ILE A 213 3.50 -14.88 -7.23
N GLU A 214 4.78 -15.18 -7.09
CA GLU A 214 5.87 -14.21 -7.19
C GLU A 214 6.94 -14.73 -8.15
N GLY A 215 7.55 -13.80 -8.86
CA GLY A 215 8.69 -14.08 -9.72
C GLY A 215 9.19 -12.84 -10.41
N TRP A 216 9.85 -13.05 -11.54
CA TRP A 216 10.22 -12.00 -12.47
C TRP A 216 9.94 -12.42 -13.90
N ALA A 217 9.64 -11.43 -14.74
CA ALA A 217 9.46 -11.63 -16.17
C ALA A 217 9.79 -10.35 -16.95
N PHE A 218 10.34 -10.52 -18.15
CA PHE A 218 10.55 -9.44 -19.10
C PHE A 218 10.52 -9.98 -20.54
N GLY A 219 10.02 -9.15 -21.46
CA GLY A 219 10.06 -9.42 -22.89
C GLY A 219 11.46 -9.23 -23.47
N GLU A 220 11.77 -9.93 -24.56
CA GLU A 220 13.04 -9.77 -25.27
C GLU A 220 13.29 -8.32 -25.71
N ALA A 221 14.54 -7.87 -25.52
CA ALA A 221 15.06 -6.59 -26.02
C ALA A 221 14.34 -5.32 -25.52
N GLN A 222 13.62 -5.37 -24.40
CA GLN A 222 12.93 -4.21 -23.84
C GLN A 222 13.26 -3.98 -22.35
N ASN A 223 13.39 -2.72 -21.97
CA ASN A 223 13.42 -2.32 -20.55
C ASN A 223 12.08 -2.66 -19.89
N THR A 224 12.06 -2.82 -18.58
CA THR A 224 10.82 -3.13 -17.84
C THR A 224 10.08 -1.89 -17.33
N ASP A 225 10.57 -0.69 -17.62
CA ASP A 225 9.86 0.55 -17.33
C ASP A 225 8.48 0.55 -18.03
N ASN A 226 7.44 0.89 -17.28
CA ASN A 226 6.04 0.95 -17.71
C ASN A 226 5.44 -0.37 -18.25
N GLN A 227 6.12 -1.52 -18.08
CA GLN A 227 5.52 -2.80 -18.44
C GLN A 227 4.38 -3.16 -17.48
N GLN A 228 3.34 -3.78 -18.00
CA GLN A 228 2.27 -4.39 -17.20
C GLN A 228 2.44 -5.90 -17.25
N VAL A 229 2.45 -6.52 -16.07
CA VAL A 229 2.57 -7.98 -15.92
C VAL A 229 1.26 -8.50 -15.33
N TYR A 230 0.79 -9.61 -15.88
CA TYR A 230 -0.40 -10.33 -15.43
C TYR A 230 -0.07 -11.80 -15.21
N VAL A 231 -0.72 -12.42 -14.23
CA VAL A 231 -0.71 -13.86 -14.05
C VAL A 231 -1.91 -14.46 -14.77
N VAL A 232 -1.65 -15.46 -15.61
CA VAL A 232 -2.67 -16.21 -16.34
C VAL A 232 -2.76 -17.61 -15.73
N LEU A 233 -3.95 -18.00 -15.27
CA LEU A 233 -4.23 -19.34 -14.75
C LEU A 233 -5.11 -20.08 -15.77
N LYS A 234 -4.54 -21.07 -16.45
CA LYS A 234 -5.24 -21.87 -17.48
C LYS A 234 -5.51 -23.29 -16.99
N SER A 235 -6.73 -23.76 -17.18
CA SER A 235 -7.15 -25.15 -16.89
C SER A 235 -8.24 -25.58 -17.86
N ASP A 236 -8.69 -26.83 -17.73
CA ASP A 236 -9.89 -27.33 -18.45
C ASP A 236 -11.17 -26.56 -18.06
N ASN A 237 -11.19 -25.90 -16.89
CA ASN A 237 -12.32 -25.12 -16.41
C ASN A 237 -12.36 -23.68 -16.97
N GLY A 238 -11.31 -23.26 -17.69
CA GLY A 238 -11.19 -21.91 -18.24
C GLY A 238 -9.84 -21.25 -17.97
N THR A 239 -9.74 -20.01 -18.45
CA THR A 239 -8.56 -19.14 -18.28
C THR A 239 -8.96 -17.93 -17.45
N TYR A 240 -8.21 -17.67 -16.38
CA TYR A 240 -8.38 -16.52 -15.49
C TYR A 240 -7.14 -15.65 -15.58
N ILE A 241 -7.31 -14.33 -15.60
CA ILE A 241 -6.20 -13.37 -15.74
C ILE A 241 -6.25 -12.44 -14.55
N TYR A 242 -5.14 -12.30 -13.84
CA TYR A 242 -5.05 -11.47 -12.64
C TYR A 242 -3.97 -10.42 -12.82
N ASP A 243 -4.26 -9.19 -12.40
CA ASP A 243 -3.25 -8.15 -12.35
C ASP A 243 -2.19 -8.44 -11.28
N THR A 244 -1.01 -7.84 -11.47
CA THR A 244 0.11 -7.93 -10.54
C THR A 244 0.56 -6.53 -10.14
N VAL A 245 1.37 -6.46 -9.10
CA VAL A 245 2.19 -5.28 -8.81
C VAL A 245 3.63 -5.56 -9.18
N SER A 246 4.30 -4.55 -9.74
CA SER A 246 5.74 -4.63 -10.02
C SER A 246 6.53 -4.58 -8.72
N ARG A 247 7.62 -5.36 -8.66
CA ARG A 247 8.61 -5.35 -7.58
C ARG A 247 10.00 -5.08 -8.12
N LYS A 248 10.78 -4.31 -7.37
CA LYS A 248 12.16 -4.00 -7.73
C LYS A 248 13.02 -5.26 -7.70
N ARG A 249 13.75 -5.51 -8.79
CA ARG A 249 14.66 -6.64 -9.00
C ARG A 249 15.98 -6.21 -9.66
N PRO A 250 16.77 -5.34 -9.00
CA PRO A 250 18.08 -4.94 -9.51
C PRO A 250 19.04 -6.13 -9.67
N ASP A 251 18.81 -7.23 -8.95
CA ASP A 251 19.50 -8.50 -9.13
C ASP A 251 19.28 -9.10 -10.54
N VAL A 252 18.08 -8.94 -11.11
CA VAL A 252 17.78 -9.40 -12.48
C VAL A 252 18.52 -8.55 -13.51
N THR A 253 18.47 -7.22 -13.39
CA THR A 253 19.31 -6.33 -14.22
C THR A 253 20.79 -6.72 -14.13
N ASN A 254 21.27 -6.99 -12.92
CA ASN A 254 22.65 -7.38 -12.69
C ASN A 254 23.03 -8.74 -13.32
N CYS A 255 22.12 -9.72 -13.28
CA CYS A 255 22.30 -11.03 -13.91
C CYS A 255 22.36 -10.92 -15.44
N TYR A 256 21.54 -10.04 -16.03
CA TYR A 256 21.40 -9.87 -17.47
C TYR A 256 22.12 -8.64 -18.03
N LYS A 257 23.17 -8.13 -17.36
CA LYS A 257 23.95 -6.94 -17.78
C LYS A 257 24.34 -6.90 -19.26
N ARG A 258 24.64 -8.07 -19.85
CA ARG A 258 24.99 -8.19 -21.27
C ARG A 258 23.92 -7.67 -22.23
N LEU A 259 22.65 -7.67 -21.81
CA LEU A 259 21.54 -7.16 -22.61
C LEU A 259 21.51 -5.63 -22.68
N LYS A 260 22.21 -4.93 -21.76
CA LYS A 260 22.18 -3.46 -21.62
C LYS A 260 20.76 -2.90 -21.46
N LEU A 261 19.89 -3.65 -20.79
CA LEU A 261 18.52 -3.27 -20.46
C LEU A 261 18.41 -2.94 -18.97
N ASN A 262 17.52 -2.00 -18.64
CA ASN A 262 17.04 -1.80 -17.28
C ASN A 262 15.90 -2.77 -17.01
N LEU A 263 16.16 -3.78 -16.16
CA LEU A 263 15.20 -4.80 -15.78
C LEU A 263 14.73 -4.63 -14.33
N ASP A 264 15.00 -3.49 -13.70
CA ASP A 264 14.74 -3.31 -12.27
C ASP A 264 13.26 -3.46 -11.92
N ASN A 265 12.32 -3.26 -12.85
CA ASN A 265 10.89 -3.44 -12.63
C ASN A 265 10.36 -4.80 -13.14
N SER A 266 11.24 -5.79 -13.33
CA SER A 266 10.87 -7.13 -13.86
C SER A 266 10.15 -8.00 -12.85
N GLY A 267 10.26 -7.71 -11.55
CA GLY A 267 9.60 -8.48 -10.51
C GLY A 267 8.08 -8.29 -10.56
N PHE A 268 7.35 -9.33 -10.23
CA PHE A 268 5.89 -9.26 -10.08
C PHE A 268 5.43 -10.01 -8.82
N LEU A 269 4.32 -9.55 -8.27
CA LEU A 269 3.59 -10.21 -7.20
C LEU A 269 2.09 -10.21 -7.52
N ALA A 270 1.48 -11.39 -7.45
CA ALA A 270 0.04 -11.59 -7.47
C ALA A 270 -0.41 -12.22 -6.16
N ALA A 271 -1.58 -11.83 -5.66
CA ALA A 271 -2.21 -12.41 -4.48
C ALA A 271 -3.68 -12.65 -4.79
N ILE A 272 -3.98 -13.84 -5.30
CA ILE A 272 -5.25 -14.19 -5.95
C ILE A 272 -6.20 -14.79 -4.89
N PRO A 273 -7.40 -14.24 -4.68
CA PRO A 273 -8.41 -14.84 -3.81
C PRO A 273 -8.77 -16.25 -4.30
N LYS A 274 -8.62 -17.25 -3.43
CA LYS A 274 -8.77 -18.67 -3.80
C LYS A 274 -10.23 -19.03 -4.09
N ASP A 275 -11.16 -18.35 -3.43
CA ASP A 275 -12.61 -18.52 -3.54
C ASP A 275 -13.18 -18.05 -4.89
N GLU A 276 -12.44 -17.22 -5.64
CA GLU A 276 -12.80 -16.83 -7.01
C GLU A 276 -12.49 -17.92 -8.05
N LEU A 277 -11.69 -18.93 -7.68
CA LEU A 277 -11.24 -19.97 -8.59
C LEU A 277 -12.06 -21.26 -8.41
N LYS A 278 -12.45 -21.88 -9.53
CA LYS A 278 -13.01 -23.23 -9.52
C LYS A 278 -11.94 -24.24 -9.11
N ARG A 279 -12.33 -25.32 -8.41
CA ARG A 279 -11.43 -26.44 -8.10
C ARG A 279 -10.83 -27.02 -9.37
N GLY A 280 -9.53 -27.25 -9.36
CA GLY A 280 -8.81 -27.75 -10.53
C GLY A 280 -7.31 -27.51 -10.44
N LYS A 281 -6.59 -28.09 -11.40
CA LYS A 281 -5.16 -27.85 -11.60
C LYS A 281 -4.98 -26.82 -12.70
N TYR A 282 -4.29 -25.73 -12.38
CA TYR A 282 -4.05 -24.62 -13.28
C TYR A 282 -2.58 -24.54 -13.66
N GLU A 283 -2.31 -24.37 -14.95
CA GLU A 283 -0.99 -23.96 -15.45
C GLU A 283 -0.83 -22.45 -15.28
N ILE A 284 0.34 -22.04 -14.80
CA ILE A 284 0.68 -20.64 -14.54
C ILE A 284 1.40 -20.08 -15.76
N GLY A 285 0.79 -19.09 -16.41
CA GLY A 285 1.38 -18.28 -17.46
C GLY A 285 1.62 -16.84 -17.02
N ILE A 286 2.53 -16.17 -17.71
CA ILE A 286 2.83 -14.76 -17.54
C ILE A 286 2.48 -14.05 -18.83
N TYR A 287 1.64 -13.03 -18.71
CA TYR A 287 1.28 -12.14 -19.80
C TYR A 287 1.90 -10.77 -19.55
N ILE A 288 2.65 -10.26 -20.53
CA ILE A 288 3.27 -8.94 -20.50
C ILE A 288 2.62 -8.08 -21.56
N LYS A 289 2.16 -6.90 -21.16
CA LYS A 289 1.69 -5.85 -22.05
C LYS A 289 2.57 -4.62 -21.89
N LYS A 290 3.15 -4.16 -22.99
CA LYS A 290 3.95 -2.94 -23.04
C LYS A 290 3.79 -2.27 -24.40
N ASP A 291 3.28 -1.05 -24.39
CA ASP A 291 2.90 -0.32 -25.61
C ASP A 291 1.99 -1.20 -26.49
N ASP A 292 2.36 -1.42 -27.76
CA ASP A 292 1.63 -2.30 -28.69
C ASP A 292 2.13 -3.77 -28.67
N VAL A 293 3.05 -4.10 -27.76
CA VAL A 293 3.62 -5.44 -27.65
C VAL A 293 2.90 -6.24 -26.56
N GLU A 294 2.37 -7.38 -26.96
CA GLU A 294 1.68 -8.33 -26.10
C GLU A 294 2.35 -9.69 -26.19
N LEU A 295 2.80 -10.22 -25.05
CA LEU A 295 3.52 -11.49 -24.96
C LEU A 295 2.85 -12.38 -23.93
N LEU A 296 2.61 -13.64 -24.28
CA LEU A 296 2.21 -14.69 -23.34
C LEU A 296 3.24 -15.83 -23.35
N GLN A 297 3.56 -16.37 -22.18
CA GLN A 297 4.34 -17.59 -22.04
C GLN A 297 3.95 -18.37 -20.78
N TYR A 298 3.80 -19.69 -20.91
CA TYR A 298 3.54 -20.57 -19.77
C TYR A 298 4.83 -20.99 -19.08
N SER A 299 4.80 -21.02 -17.75
CA SER A 299 5.99 -21.29 -16.93
C SER A 299 6.30 -22.77 -16.75
N GLY A 300 5.39 -23.66 -17.16
CA GLY A 300 5.41 -25.08 -16.82
C GLY A 300 5.12 -25.38 -15.34
N LYS A 301 4.94 -24.37 -14.49
CA LYS A 301 4.49 -24.54 -13.10
C LYS A 301 2.98 -24.60 -13.02
N THR A 302 2.48 -25.28 -11.99
CA THR A 302 1.05 -25.46 -11.76
C THR A 302 0.65 -25.16 -10.33
N VAL A 303 -0.60 -24.75 -10.12
CA VAL A 303 -1.24 -24.62 -8.80
C VAL A 303 -2.54 -25.41 -8.78
N THR A 304 -2.86 -26.01 -7.63
CA THR A 304 -4.11 -26.75 -7.43
C THR A 304 -4.99 -26.01 -6.43
N ILE A 305 -6.26 -25.83 -6.79
CA ILE A 305 -7.27 -25.13 -5.98
C ILE A 305 -8.13 -26.13 -5.20
#